data_AF-R6DNV6-F1
#
_entry.id   AF-R6DNV6-F1
#
_cell.length_a   1.000
_cell.length_b   1.000
_cell.length_c   1.000
_cell.angle_alpha   90.00
_cell.angle_beta   90.00
_cell.angle_gamma   90.00
#
_symmetry.space_group_name_H-M   'P 1'
#
loop_
_entity.id
_entity.type
_entity.pdbx_description
1 polymer ?
#
loop_
_entity_poly.entity_id
_entity_poly.type
_entity_poly.pdbx_seq_one_letter_code
_entity_poly.pdbx_strand_id
1 'polypeptide(L)'
;MRKSLKKIVSAITAGAMALALGVTVIPSVAFAANDPTKEAIALGKKDFDPNGEYNAYFMFQADGCWVFRDPFFKKETGIDNANWDKMLTTLDVEEAKPVDGQITDVKIKGNGTYTVGVKGLNGCVTNDGNTHVKFVGVSTDIPSNDTVKITNVKTKIDGITKLTQDNAIIDEEAEDAPHTLCFNTANTYRNTKELKTEFQIPNDSVKVTFTVSGFAKDDPDAKEATPTPAAKSNDKKDDSKSSVPVIPIVVVVAVVVVAGVVVVVTSKKKKK
;
A
#
# COMPACT_ATOMS: atom_id res chain seq x y z
N MET A 1 19.59 -41.68 40.08
CA MET A 1 19.33 -40.25 40.36
C MET A 1 20.50 -39.39 39.89
N ARG A 2 20.30 -38.54 38.87
CA ARG A 2 20.87 -37.18 38.74
C ARG A 2 20.36 -36.54 37.45
N LYS A 3 19.61 -35.44 37.63
CA LYS A 3 19.10 -34.52 36.60
C LYS A 3 20.26 -33.77 35.94
N SER A 4 20.16 -33.48 34.64
CA SER A 4 20.29 -32.10 34.13
C SER A 4 19.94 -32.00 32.65
N LEU A 5 18.89 -31.22 32.33
CA LEU A 5 18.64 -30.62 31.02
C LEU A 5 19.86 -29.81 30.55
N LYS A 6 20.18 -29.86 29.26
CA LYS A 6 20.86 -28.76 28.56
C LYS A 6 20.19 -28.48 27.21
N LYS A 7 20.06 -27.18 26.96
CA LYS A 7 19.19 -26.49 26.02
C LYS A 7 19.61 -26.60 24.56
N ILE A 8 18.61 -26.41 23.70
CA ILE A 8 18.67 -26.05 22.27
C ILE A 8 19.51 -24.78 22.07
N VAL A 9 20.40 -24.78 21.08
CA VAL A 9 20.83 -23.58 20.35
C VAL A 9 20.91 -23.94 18.86
N SER A 10 19.90 -23.53 18.10
CA SER A 10 19.96 -23.47 16.64
C SER A 10 20.74 -22.22 16.27
N ALA A 11 21.91 -22.39 15.66
CA ALA A 11 22.75 -21.30 15.20
C ALA A 11 22.17 -20.72 13.90
N ILE A 12 21.65 -19.49 13.94
CA ILE A 12 21.40 -18.69 12.74
C ILE A 12 22.76 -18.15 12.28
N THR A 13 23.21 -18.62 11.12
CA THR A 13 24.48 -18.20 10.51
C THR A 13 24.31 -16.79 9.94
N ALA A 14 24.78 -15.78 10.67
CA ALA A 14 25.00 -14.45 10.13
C ALA A 14 26.20 -14.48 9.16
N GLY A 15 25.94 -14.52 7.86
CA GLY A 15 26.96 -14.37 6.84
C GLY A 15 27.36 -12.90 6.70
N ALA A 16 28.47 -12.51 7.33
CA ALA A 16 29.15 -11.25 7.04
C ALA A 16 30.00 -11.43 5.77
N MET A 17 29.78 -10.57 4.76
CA MET A 17 30.81 -10.29 3.75
C MET A 17 31.14 -8.81 3.80
N ALA A 18 32.32 -8.52 4.33
CA ALA A 18 32.98 -7.22 4.21
C ALA A 18 33.89 -7.25 2.97
N LEU A 19 33.74 -6.27 2.08
CA LEU A 19 34.79 -5.86 1.14
C LEU A 19 34.80 -4.33 1.10
N ALA A 20 35.85 -3.76 1.68
CA ALA A 20 36.10 -2.32 1.75
C ALA A 20 36.91 -1.86 0.55
N LEU A 21 36.43 -0.85 -0.20
CA LEU A 21 37.26 0.07 -0.99
C LEU A 21 36.52 1.42 -1.12
N GLY A 22 37.01 2.44 -0.41
CA GLY A 22 36.78 3.88 -0.64
C GLY A 22 35.37 4.32 -1.05
N VAL A 23 34.45 4.41 -0.10
CA VAL A 23 33.06 4.85 -0.34
C VAL A 23 32.78 6.04 0.56
N THR A 24 32.42 7.19 -0.02
CA THR A 24 31.59 8.19 0.68
C THR A 24 30.51 7.42 1.41
N VAL A 25 30.36 7.59 2.72
CA VAL A 25 29.37 6.89 3.54
C VAL A 25 27.94 7.14 3.01
N ILE A 26 27.55 6.40 1.98
CA ILE A 26 26.16 6.15 1.66
C ILE A 26 25.74 5.22 2.80
N PRO A 27 24.79 5.58 3.67
CA PRO A 27 24.33 4.68 4.71
C PRO A 27 23.81 3.41 4.03
N SER A 28 24.65 2.38 4.06
CA SER A 28 24.43 1.09 3.44
C SER A 28 23.67 0.21 4.44
N VAL A 29 22.39 0.50 4.69
CA VAL A 29 21.45 -0.49 5.21
C VAL A 29 20.06 -0.20 4.68
N ALA A 30 19.68 -0.96 3.65
CA ALA A 30 18.28 -1.22 3.37
C ALA A 30 17.60 -1.70 4.67
N PHE A 31 16.46 -1.11 5.02
CA PHE A 31 15.61 -1.40 6.19
C PHE A 31 14.97 -2.80 6.19
N ALA A 32 15.62 -3.78 5.56
CA ALA A 32 15.21 -5.18 5.48
C ALA A 32 15.49 -5.98 6.78
N ALA A 33 15.97 -5.36 7.87
CA ALA A 33 16.45 -6.08 9.06
C ALA A 33 15.97 -5.49 10.40
N ASN A 34 14.72 -5.01 10.48
CA ASN A 34 14.11 -4.72 11.78
C ASN A 34 13.12 -5.81 12.18
N ASP A 35 13.39 -6.43 13.33
CA ASP A 35 12.57 -7.49 13.91
C ASP A 35 11.18 -6.94 14.31
N PRO A 36 10.13 -7.79 14.27
CA PRO A 36 8.83 -7.42 14.80
C PRO A 36 8.87 -7.18 16.31
N THR A 37 8.00 -6.29 16.82
CA THR A 37 7.83 -6.07 18.26
C THR A 37 7.25 -7.31 18.95
N LYS A 38 7.49 -7.45 20.26
CA LYS A 38 6.93 -8.58 21.04
C LYS A 38 5.41 -8.51 21.08
N GLU A 39 4.88 -7.30 21.11
CA GLU A 39 3.47 -6.96 21.12
C GLU A 39 2.80 -7.39 19.81
N ALA A 40 3.43 -7.08 18.66
CA ALA A 40 2.95 -7.53 17.36
C ALA A 40 2.97 -9.06 17.24
N ILE A 41 4.05 -9.73 17.69
CA ILE A 41 4.13 -11.20 17.71
C ILE A 41 3.03 -11.81 18.60
N ALA A 42 2.78 -11.22 19.77
CA ALA A 42 1.72 -11.68 20.66
C ALA A 42 0.33 -11.48 20.06
N LEU A 43 0.14 -10.43 19.27
CA LEU A 43 -1.09 -10.15 18.55
C LEU A 43 -1.31 -11.13 17.39
N GLY A 44 -0.31 -11.37 16.54
CA GLY A 44 -0.44 -12.29 15.40
C GLY A 44 -0.61 -13.76 15.80
N LYS A 45 -0.24 -14.13 17.03
CA LYS A 45 -0.48 -15.47 17.60
C LYS A 45 -1.89 -15.69 18.16
N LYS A 46 -2.73 -14.65 18.22
CA LYS A 46 -4.12 -14.81 18.66
C LYS A 46 -4.94 -15.43 17.54
N ASP A 47 -6.01 -16.11 17.90
CA ASP A 47 -7.01 -16.51 16.92
C ASP A 47 -7.72 -15.27 16.35
N PHE A 48 -8.07 -15.34 15.07
CA PHE A 48 -8.92 -14.34 14.44
C PHE A 48 -10.30 -14.30 15.10
N ASP A 49 -10.75 -13.11 15.50
CA ASP A 49 -12.09 -12.86 16.00
C ASP A 49 -12.96 -12.28 14.87
N PRO A 50 -13.93 -13.03 14.33
CA PRO A 50 -14.78 -12.57 13.23
C PRO A 50 -15.70 -11.39 13.58
N ASN A 51 -15.82 -11.01 14.86
CA ASN A 51 -16.54 -9.82 15.32
C ASN A 51 -15.61 -8.66 15.70
N GLY A 52 -14.30 -8.89 15.67
CA GLY A 52 -13.26 -7.94 16.07
C GLY A 52 -13.16 -6.74 15.13
N GLU A 53 -12.41 -5.74 15.58
CA GLU A 53 -12.00 -4.60 14.77
C GLU A 53 -10.48 -4.66 14.58
N TYR A 54 -10.06 -4.41 13.36
CA TYR A 54 -8.66 -4.48 12.93
C TYR A 54 -8.29 -3.22 12.16
N ASN A 55 -7.03 -3.06 11.83
CA ASN A 55 -6.49 -1.91 11.12
C ASN A 55 -5.75 -2.37 9.88
N ALA A 56 -5.82 -1.55 8.84
CA ALA A 56 -5.02 -1.65 7.64
C ALA A 56 -4.21 -0.37 7.47
N TYR A 57 -2.90 -0.54 7.36
CA TYR A 57 -1.92 0.52 7.29
C TYR A 57 -1.27 0.55 5.91
N PHE A 58 -1.15 1.74 5.34
CA PHE A 58 -0.48 1.92 4.06
C PHE A 58 1.02 1.63 4.20
N MET A 59 1.59 0.91 3.23
CA MET A 59 3.04 0.69 3.11
C MET A 59 3.56 1.15 1.76
N PHE A 60 4.77 1.72 1.75
CA PHE A 60 5.38 2.28 0.54
C PHE A 60 6.90 2.34 0.67
N GLN A 61 7.60 2.20 -0.45
CA GLN A 61 9.02 2.57 -0.56
C GLN A 61 9.36 3.00 -1.98
N ALA A 62 10.19 4.03 -2.07
CA ALA A 62 10.86 4.45 -3.29
C ALA A 62 12.38 4.43 -3.11
N ASP A 63 13.13 4.07 -4.17
CA ASP A 63 14.58 4.27 -4.21
C ASP A 63 14.92 5.73 -4.56
N GLY A 64 16.21 6.05 -4.70
CA GLY A 64 16.71 7.40 -5.02
C GLY A 64 16.56 8.39 -3.86
N CYS A 65 15.32 8.66 -3.46
CA CYS A 65 14.93 9.53 -2.34
C CYS A 65 14.77 8.79 -1.00
N TRP A 66 14.79 7.45 -1.02
CA TRP A 66 14.61 6.58 0.15
C TRP A 66 13.42 7.00 1.02
N VAL A 67 12.31 7.42 0.41
CA VAL A 67 11.06 7.71 1.12
C VAL A 67 10.27 6.44 1.30
N PHE A 68 9.81 6.17 2.53
CA PHE A 68 9.14 4.93 2.86
C PHE A 68 8.16 5.06 4.03
N ARG A 69 7.36 4.01 4.19
CA ARG A 69 6.60 3.68 5.39
C ARG A 69 6.55 2.16 5.52
N ASP A 70 7.09 1.69 6.64
CA ASP A 70 7.27 0.27 6.94
C ASP A 70 5.98 -0.39 7.48
N PRO A 71 5.94 -1.73 7.57
CA PRO A 71 4.88 -2.44 8.28
C PRO A 71 4.73 -2.00 9.74
N PHE A 72 3.51 -2.07 10.29
CA PHE A 72 3.21 -1.56 11.64
C PHE A 72 4.03 -2.24 12.75
N PHE A 73 4.42 -3.48 12.52
CA PHE A 73 5.09 -4.31 13.52
C PHE A 73 6.59 -4.04 13.64
N LYS A 74 7.19 -3.24 12.76
CA LYS A 74 8.64 -2.99 12.79
C LYS A 74 9.00 -2.19 14.04
N LYS A 75 10.04 -2.62 14.75
CA LYS A 75 10.40 -2.08 16.07
C LYS A 75 10.77 -0.61 16.07
N GLU A 76 11.52 -0.14 15.07
CA GLU A 76 12.04 1.24 15.06
C GLU A 76 11.19 2.18 14.22
N THR A 77 10.56 1.68 13.14
CA THR A 77 9.86 2.47 12.12
C THR A 77 8.37 2.15 12.03
N GLY A 78 7.88 1.20 12.83
CA GLY A 78 6.48 0.80 12.91
C GLY A 78 5.65 1.70 13.84
N ILE A 79 4.52 1.16 14.33
CA ILE A 79 3.46 1.92 15.00
C ILE A 79 3.89 2.63 16.29
N ASP A 80 4.94 2.13 16.94
CA ASP A 80 5.48 2.71 18.16
C ASP A 80 6.44 3.88 17.89
N ASN A 81 6.80 4.14 16.63
CA ASN A 81 7.59 5.30 16.24
C ASN A 81 6.75 6.58 16.41
N ALA A 82 7.34 7.61 17.05
CA ALA A 82 6.67 8.89 17.29
C ALA A 82 6.22 9.64 16.02
N ASN A 83 6.78 9.30 14.86
CA ASN A 83 6.46 9.82 13.54
C ASN A 83 5.75 8.78 12.65
N TRP A 84 5.14 7.73 13.22
CA TRP A 84 4.42 6.69 12.46
C TRP A 84 3.32 7.28 11.55
N ASP A 85 2.72 8.39 11.94
CA ASP A 85 1.69 9.10 11.16
C ASP A 85 2.25 9.85 9.94
N LYS A 86 3.57 9.76 9.69
CA LYS A 86 4.28 10.43 8.60
C LYS A 86 4.98 9.45 7.67
N MET A 87 5.33 9.94 6.49
CA MET A 87 6.31 9.29 5.64
C MET A 87 7.70 9.53 6.23
N LEU A 88 8.62 8.58 6.06
CA LEU A 88 9.98 8.68 6.54
C LEU A 88 10.96 8.73 5.38
N THR A 89 12.12 9.35 5.58
CA THR A 89 13.27 9.25 4.66
C THR A 89 14.54 8.90 5.43
N THR A 90 15.41 8.13 4.76
CA THR A 90 16.78 7.86 5.21
C THR A 90 17.81 8.44 4.25
N LEU A 91 17.41 9.30 3.31
CA LEU A 91 18.35 9.97 2.42
C LEU A 91 19.23 10.93 3.24
N ASP A 92 20.55 10.75 3.12
CA ASP A 92 21.58 11.60 3.74
C ASP A 92 21.46 11.76 5.27
N VAL A 93 20.82 10.80 5.95
CA VAL A 93 20.66 10.78 7.41
C VAL A 93 20.89 9.38 7.98
N GLU A 94 21.43 9.30 9.20
CA GLU A 94 21.66 8.03 9.90
C GLU A 94 20.37 7.44 10.49
N GLU A 95 19.49 8.31 11.01
CA GLU A 95 18.19 7.95 11.57
C GLU A 95 17.07 8.48 10.67
N ALA A 96 16.03 7.66 10.49
CA ALA A 96 14.89 8.00 9.65
C ALA A 96 14.20 9.29 10.15
N LYS A 97 14.01 10.26 9.25
CA LYS A 97 13.36 11.53 9.54
C LYS A 97 12.00 11.64 8.87
N PRO A 98 11.03 12.32 9.50
CA PRO A 98 9.74 12.55 8.87
C PRO A 98 9.87 13.48 7.67
N VAL A 99 9.13 13.17 6.61
CA VAL A 99 8.87 14.04 5.46
C VAL A 99 7.36 14.28 5.32
N ASP A 100 6.98 15.22 4.47
CA ASP A 100 5.57 15.49 4.21
C ASP A 100 4.89 14.29 3.53
N GLY A 101 3.56 14.24 3.64
CA GLY A 101 2.75 13.12 3.18
C GLY A 101 1.61 12.87 4.15
N GLN A 102 0.39 13.03 3.68
CA GLN A 102 -0.82 12.74 4.43
C GLN A 102 -1.17 11.27 4.24
N ILE A 103 -0.83 10.42 5.22
CA ILE A 103 -1.25 9.02 5.19
C ILE A 103 -2.74 8.89 5.51
N THR A 104 -3.37 7.95 4.82
CA THR A 104 -4.71 7.44 5.08
C THR A 104 -4.60 5.96 5.42
N ASP A 105 -4.78 5.63 6.70
CA ASP A 105 -5.02 4.27 7.18
C ASP A 105 -6.52 4.08 7.44
N VAL A 106 -6.96 2.83 7.57
CA VAL A 106 -8.37 2.52 7.80
C VAL A 106 -8.55 1.43 8.85
N LYS A 107 -9.66 1.53 9.56
CA LYS A 107 -10.12 0.48 10.45
C LYS A 107 -11.06 -0.47 9.68
N ILE A 108 -10.77 -1.77 9.76
CA ILE A 108 -11.60 -2.85 9.24
C ILE A 108 -12.55 -3.27 10.36
N LYS A 109 -13.85 -3.03 10.16
CA LYS A 109 -14.89 -3.40 11.14
C LYS A 109 -15.76 -4.58 10.67
N GLY A 110 -15.51 -5.12 9.49
CA GLY A 110 -16.32 -6.17 8.90
C GLY A 110 -15.92 -6.47 7.45
N ASN A 111 -16.79 -7.18 6.74
CA ASN A 111 -16.63 -7.35 5.30
C ASN A 111 -16.88 -6.02 4.58
N GLY A 112 -16.15 -5.76 3.51
CA GLY A 112 -16.34 -4.55 2.72
C GLY A 112 -15.12 -4.16 1.90
N THR A 113 -15.22 -3.01 1.23
CA THR A 113 -14.11 -2.46 0.44
C THR A 113 -13.49 -1.28 1.16
N TYR A 114 -12.18 -1.34 1.33
CA TYR A 114 -11.36 -0.42 2.10
C TYR A 114 -10.33 0.24 1.20
N THR A 115 -9.85 1.43 1.57
CA THR A 115 -8.80 2.14 0.82
C THR A 115 -7.82 2.79 1.77
N VAL A 116 -6.55 2.42 1.63
CA VAL A 116 -5.42 3.08 2.30
C VAL A 116 -4.60 3.85 1.28
N GLY A 117 -3.71 4.74 1.73
CA GLY A 117 -2.83 5.45 0.81
C GLY A 117 -2.09 6.61 1.43
N VAL A 118 -1.49 7.42 0.57
CA VAL A 118 -0.83 8.67 0.92
C VAL A 118 -1.10 9.72 -0.16
N LYS A 119 -1.20 10.98 0.26
CA LYS A 119 -1.28 12.16 -0.62
C LYS A 119 -0.23 13.19 -0.22
N GLY A 120 0.18 14.07 -1.12
CA GLY A 120 1.16 15.11 -0.81
C GLY A 120 2.59 14.58 -0.82
N LEU A 121 2.87 13.56 -1.61
CA LEU A 121 4.24 13.10 -1.84
C LEU A 121 5.06 14.08 -2.69
N ASN A 122 4.41 15.07 -3.31
CA ASN A 122 5.08 16.10 -4.10
C ASN A 122 6.12 16.83 -3.23
N GLY A 123 7.38 16.86 -3.68
CA GLY A 123 8.50 17.46 -2.96
C GLY A 123 9.17 16.54 -1.92
N CYS A 124 8.54 15.41 -1.57
CA CYS A 124 9.14 14.39 -0.70
C CYS A 124 9.88 13.34 -1.51
N VAL A 125 9.28 12.94 -2.63
CA VAL A 125 9.90 12.03 -3.59
C VAL A 125 10.54 12.82 -4.73
N THR A 126 11.79 12.49 -5.05
CA THR A 126 12.50 13.12 -6.16
C THR A 126 12.18 12.39 -7.45
N ASN A 127 11.60 13.09 -8.43
CA ASN A 127 11.38 12.54 -9.76
C ASN A 127 12.50 12.99 -10.70
N ASP A 128 13.64 12.30 -10.62
CA ASP A 128 14.81 12.53 -11.47
C ASP A 128 14.85 11.62 -12.72
N GLY A 129 13.79 10.86 -12.95
CA GLY A 129 13.69 9.85 -14.02
C GLY A 129 14.40 8.53 -13.72
N ASN A 130 15.17 8.44 -12.62
CA ASN A 130 15.86 7.22 -12.18
C ASN A 130 15.32 6.67 -10.85
N THR A 131 14.44 7.42 -10.20
CA THR A 131 13.75 7.05 -8.97
C THR A 131 12.44 6.30 -9.29
N HIS A 132 12.26 5.17 -8.63
CA HIS A 132 11.20 4.19 -8.86
C HIS A 132 10.54 3.79 -7.54
N VAL A 133 9.26 3.44 -7.64
CA VAL A 133 8.56 2.74 -6.56
C VAL A 133 9.11 1.32 -6.47
N LYS A 134 9.65 0.96 -5.30
CA LYS A 134 10.18 -0.38 -5.00
C LYS A 134 9.18 -1.26 -4.27
N PHE A 135 8.27 -0.64 -3.53
CA PHE A 135 7.31 -1.35 -2.69
C PHE A 135 6.00 -0.57 -2.55
N VAL A 136 4.89 -1.29 -2.64
CA VAL A 136 3.55 -0.84 -2.25
C VAL A 136 2.82 -2.03 -1.65
N GLY A 137 2.19 -1.83 -0.50
CA GLY A 137 1.41 -2.87 0.14
C GLY A 137 0.53 -2.34 1.25
N VAL A 138 -0.06 -3.26 2.00
CA VAL A 138 -0.91 -2.97 3.16
C VAL A 138 -0.53 -3.89 4.31
N SER A 139 -0.20 -3.29 5.45
CA SER A 139 0.07 -4.00 6.70
C SER A 139 -1.23 -4.13 7.47
N THR A 140 -1.57 -5.30 7.99
CA THR A 140 -2.75 -5.45 8.88
C THR A 140 -2.38 -6.10 10.20
N ASP A 141 -3.13 -5.77 11.23
CA ASP A 141 -3.07 -6.42 12.54
C ASP A 141 -4.06 -7.61 12.65
N ILE A 142 -4.54 -8.13 11.51
CA ILE A 142 -5.34 -9.37 11.45
C ILE A 142 -4.38 -10.55 11.61
N PRO A 143 -4.57 -11.45 12.60
CA PRO A 143 -3.79 -12.69 12.68
C PRO A 143 -3.93 -13.52 11.40
N SER A 144 -2.83 -14.12 10.92
CA SER A 144 -2.86 -14.98 9.73
C SER A 144 -3.84 -16.14 9.93
N ASN A 145 -4.74 -16.33 8.97
CA ASN A 145 -5.79 -17.35 9.04
C ASN A 145 -6.37 -17.67 7.65
N ASP A 146 -7.06 -18.80 7.54
CA ASP A 146 -7.68 -19.25 6.29
C ASP A 146 -9.08 -18.67 6.01
N THR A 147 -9.71 -18.02 7.00
CA THR A 147 -11.08 -17.50 6.91
C THR A 147 -11.13 -16.17 6.17
N VAL A 148 -10.24 -15.26 6.51
CA VAL A 148 -10.19 -13.92 5.92
C VAL A 148 -9.63 -13.99 4.51
N LYS A 149 -10.34 -13.41 3.55
CA LYS A 149 -9.89 -13.28 2.17
C LYS A 149 -9.80 -11.82 1.78
N ILE A 150 -8.67 -11.45 1.20
CA ILE A 150 -8.43 -10.12 0.63
C ILE A 150 -8.40 -10.25 -0.89
N THR A 151 -9.32 -9.56 -1.55
CA THR A 151 -9.57 -9.66 -3.00
C THR A 151 -9.74 -8.29 -3.64
N ASN A 152 -9.87 -8.25 -4.96
CA ASN A 152 -10.13 -7.03 -5.74
C ASN A 152 -9.13 -5.89 -5.44
N VAL A 153 -7.85 -6.25 -5.30
CA VAL A 153 -6.81 -5.30 -4.93
C VAL A 153 -6.48 -4.41 -6.12
N LYS A 154 -6.56 -3.10 -5.95
CA LYS A 154 -6.28 -2.08 -6.98
C LYS A 154 -5.31 -1.06 -6.42
N THR A 155 -4.20 -0.82 -7.13
CA THR A 155 -3.29 0.29 -6.82
C THR A 155 -3.47 1.41 -7.83
N LYS A 156 -3.73 2.61 -7.32
CA LYS A 156 -3.76 3.85 -8.09
C LYS A 156 -2.55 4.71 -7.73
N ILE A 157 -1.86 5.19 -8.75
CA ILE A 157 -0.80 6.19 -8.63
C ILE A 157 -1.29 7.44 -9.35
N ASP A 158 -1.32 8.57 -8.65
CA ASP A 158 -1.84 9.85 -9.14
C ASP A 158 -3.25 9.73 -9.77
N GLY A 159 -4.12 8.94 -9.13
CA GLY A 159 -5.49 8.69 -9.59
C GLY A 159 -5.63 7.69 -10.74
N ILE A 160 -4.53 7.25 -11.36
CA ILE A 160 -4.53 6.29 -12.46
C ILE A 160 -4.34 4.88 -11.91
N THR A 161 -5.24 3.95 -12.25
CA THR A 161 -5.08 2.53 -11.91
C THR A 161 -3.87 1.95 -12.63
N LYS A 162 -2.86 1.52 -11.87
CA LYS A 162 -1.63 0.90 -12.38
C LYS A 162 -1.64 -0.62 -12.23
N LEU A 163 -2.30 -1.10 -11.17
CA LEU A 163 -2.35 -2.52 -10.82
C LEU A 163 -3.77 -2.95 -10.48
N THR A 164 -4.06 -4.20 -10.80
CA THR A 164 -5.25 -4.93 -10.38
C THR A 164 -4.86 -6.38 -10.15
N GLN A 165 -5.26 -6.93 -9.01
CA GLN A 165 -5.05 -8.31 -8.60
C GLN A 165 -6.37 -8.85 -8.06
N ASP A 166 -6.79 -10.02 -8.53
CA ASP A 166 -8.05 -10.62 -8.07
C ASP A 166 -7.96 -11.07 -6.61
N ASN A 167 -6.81 -11.62 -6.22
CA ASN A 167 -6.47 -12.00 -4.86
C ASN A 167 -5.22 -11.23 -4.39
N ALA A 168 -5.16 -10.91 -3.10
CA ALA A 168 -3.97 -10.35 -2.50
C ALA A 168 -2.78 -11.33 -2.56
N ILE A 169 -1.59 -10.80 -2.79
CA ILE A 169 -0.34 -11.55 -2.72
C ILE A 169 0.22 -11.35 -1.31
N ILE A 170 0.07 -12.37 -0.47
CA ILE A 170 0.43 -12.31 0.95
C ILE A 170 1.94 -12.10 1.12
N ASP A 171 2.33 -11.28 2.09
CA ASP A 171 3.72 -11.11 2.46
C ASP A 171 4.16 -12.25 3.38
N GLU A 172 4.96 -13.16 2.83
CA GLU A 172 5.51 -14.32 3.55
C GLU A 172 6.28 -13.93 4.80
N GLU A 173 6.97 -12.78 4.83
CA GLU A 173 7.70 -12.35 6.03
C GLU A 173 6.74 -12.01 7.16
N ALA A 174 5.63 -11.33 6.86
CA ALA A 174 4.62 -11.02 7.88
C ALA A 174 3.85 -12.27 8.33
N GLU A 175 3.63 -13.21 7.41
CA GLU A 175 3.02 -14.50 7.71
C GLU A 175 3.90 -15.36 8.63
N ASP A 176 5.23 -15.32 8.42
CA ASP A 176 6.21 -15.98 9.28
C ASP A 176 6.44 -15.21 10.60
N ALA A 177 6.48 -13.89 10.56
CA ALA A 177 6.66 -13.02 11.72
C ALA A 177 6.18 -11.58 11.41
N PRO A 178 5.11 -11.07 12.07
CA PRO A 178 4.60 -11.50 13.37
C PRO A 178 3.44 -12.52 13.34
N HIS A 179 3.17 -13.17 12.20
CA HIS A 179 1.95 -13.96 11.93
C HIS A 179 0.71 -13.09 11.71
N THR A 180 0.83 -12.05 10.89
CA THR A 180 -0.33 -11.23 10.47
C THR A 180 -0.50 -11.19 8.96
N LEU A 181 -1.74 -10.95 8.53
CA LEU A 181 -2.17 -10.95 7.14
C LEU A 181 -1.79 -9.63 6.44
N CYS A 182 -0.51 -9.46 6.11
CA CYS A 182 -0.03 -8.35 5.27
C CYS A 182 0.03 -8.79 3.80
N PHE A 183 -0.07 -7.84 2.87
CA PHE A 183 0.00 -8.16 1.45
C PHE A 183 0.65 -7.06 0.62
N ASN A 184 1.18 -7.49 -0.52
CA ASN A 184 1.95 -6.67 -1.44
C ASN A 184 1.21 -6.50 -2.75
N THR A 185 1.24 -5.28 -3.29
CA THR A 185 0.77 -5.00 -4.65
C THR A 185 1.94 -4.84 -5.62
N ALA A 186 3.06 -4.33 -5.12
CA ALA A 186 4.33 -4.21 -5.81
C ALA A 186 5.47 -4.46 -4.83
N ASN A 187 6.45 -5.27 -5.19
CA ASN A 187 7.62 -5.50 -4.35
C ASN A 187 8.81 -6.00 -5.19
N THR A 188 9.83 -5.15 -5.34
CA THR A 188 11.05 -5.49 -6.10
C THR A 188 12.04 -6.37 -5.34
N TYR A 189 11.87 -6.51 -4.02
CA TYR A 189 12.70 -7.39 -3.19
C TYR A 189 12.23 -8.85 -3.23
N ARG A 190 11.03 -9.10 -3.77
CA ARG A 190 10.45 -10.44 -3.91
C ARG A 190 10.54 -10.86 -5.37
N ASN A 191 11.05 -12.07 -5.61
CA ASN A 191 11.17 -12.62 -6.95
C ASN A 191 9.92 -13.44 -7.34
N THR A 192 8.73 -12.85 -7.21
CA THR A 192 7.47 -13.49 -7.63
C THR A 192 7.00 -12.85 -8.93
N LYS A 193 6.59 -13.67 -9.90
CA LYS A 193 6.11 -13.18 -11.21
C LYS A 193 4.83 -12.34 -11.12
N GLU A 194 4.14 -12.43 -9.99
CA GLU A 194 2.83 -11.82 -9.74
C GLU A 194 2.96 -10.40 -9.16
N LEU A 195 4.10 -10.06 -8.55
CA LEU A 195 4.41 -8.71 -8.10
C LEU A 195 5.12 -7.97 -9.22
N LYS A 196 4.43 -6.98 -9.80
CA LYS A 196 5.05 -6.14 -10.82
C LYS A 196 6.18 -5.34 -10.19
N THR A 197 7.26 -5.27 -10.94
CA THR A 197 8.50 -4.61 -10.55
C THR A 197 8.61 -3.29 -11.30
N GLU A 198 8.72 -2.21 -10.51
CA GLU A 198 9.06 -0.84 -10.91
C GLU A 198 7.94 -0.02 -11.58
N PHE A 199 7.43 0.96 -10.83
CA PHE A 199 6.63 2.07 -11.34
C PHE A 199 7.45 3.34 -11.29
N GLN A 200 7.21 4.25 -12.23
CA GLN A 200 7.63 5.63 -12.03
C GLN A 200 7.06 6.16 -10.71
N ILE A 201 7.87 6.97 -10.04
CA ILE A 201 7.53 7.63 -8.79
C ILE A 201 6.21 8.44 -8.92
N PRO A 202 5.31 8.43 -7.91
CA PRO A 202 4.13 9.30 -7.88
C PRO A 202 4.53 10.78 -7.91
N ASN A 203 3.71 11.62 -8.55
CA ASN A 203 3.81 13.07 -8.42
C ASN A 203 3.13 13.59 -7.16
N ASP A 204 2.10 12.91 -6.66
CA ASP A 204 1.34 13.34 -5.48
C ASP A 204 0.87 12.19 -4.60
N SER A 205 0.32 11.12 -5.18
CA SER A 205 -0.45 10.16 -4.37
C SER A 205 -0.34 8.70 -4.82
N VAL A 206 -0.49 7.82 -3.83
CA VAL A 206 -0.65 6.38 -4.01
C VAL A 206 -1.84 5.93 -3.17
N LYS A 207 -2.71 5.10 -3.74
CA LYS A 207 -3.85 4.49 -3.05
C LYS A 207 -3.92 3.01 -3.35
N VAL A 208 -4.23 2.21 -2.32
CA VAL A 208 -4.53 0.79 -2.45
C VAL A 208 -5.95 0.56 -1.97
N THR A 209 -6.82 0.13 -2.88
CA THR A 209 -8.19 -0.29 -2.59
C THR A 209 -8.25 -1.80 -2.60
N PHE A 210 -8.94 -2.41 -1.65
CA PHE A 210 -9.06 -3.86 -1.51
C PHE A 210 -10.37 -4.24 -0.83
N THR A 211 -10.88 -5.44 -1.13
CA THR A 211 -12.08 -6.01 -0.50
C THR A 211 -11.66 -7.04 0.54
N VAL A 212 -12.27 -6.96 1.72
CA VAL A 212 -12.09 -7.91 2.82
C VAL A 212 -13.38 -8.71 3.00
N SER A 213 -13.25 -10.01 3.19
CA SER A 213 -14.34 -10.93 3.55
C SER A 213 -13.89 -11.94 4.60
N GLY A 214 -14.83 -12.58 5.29
CA GLY A 214 -14.58 -13.58 6.34
C GLY A 214 -14.98 -13.14 7.75
N PHE A 215 -15.47 -11.89 7.90
CA PHE A 215 -16.05 -11.39 9.14
C PHE A 215 -17.51 -11.84 9.29
N ALA A 216 -17.99 -11.87 10.54
CA ALA A 216 -19.37 -12.23 10.86
C ALA A 216 -20.39 -11.16 10.44
N LYS A 217 -19.94 -9.94 10.13
CA LYS A 217 -20.78 -8.81 9.76
C LYS A 217 -20.17 -8.03 8.61
N ASP A 218 -21.02 -7.35 7.85
CA ASP A 218 -20.60 -6.34 6.89
C ASP A 218 -20.34 -5.01 7.61
N ASP A 219 -19.38 -4.25 7.12
CA ASP A 219 -19.13 -2.89 7.58
C ASP A 219 -20.00 -1.91 6.76
N PRO A 220 -20.99 -1.25 7.39
CA PRO A 220 -21.91 -0.36 6.66
C PRO A 220 -21.22 0.89 6.09
N ASP A 221 -20.05 1.24 6.63
CA ASP A 221 -19.26 2.39 6.20
C ASP A 221 -18.25 2.02 5.10
N ALA A 222 -17.92 0.73 4.95
CA ALA A 222 -16.97 0.27 3.94
C ALA A 222 -17.57 0.35 2.53
N LYS A 223 -17.04 1.26 1.72
CA LYS A 223 -17.52 1.51 0.36
C LYS A 223 -16.33 1.70 -0.59
N GLU A 224 -16.44 1.17 -1.80
CA GLU A 224 -15.53 1.56 -2.87
C GLU A 224 -15.68 3.07 -3.11
N ALA A 225 -14.55 3.79 -3.16
CA ALA A 225 -14.59 5.21 -3.45
C ALA A 225 -15.22 5.43 -4.83
N THR A 226 -16.44 5.97 -4.86
CA THR A 226 -17.08 6.40 -6.11
C THR A 226 -16.16 7.41 -6.78
N PRO A 227 -15.77 7.22 -8.06
CA PRO A 227 -14.89 8.16 -8.73
C PRO A 227 -15.51 9.56 -8.69
N THR A 228 -14.78 10.53 -8.13
CA THR A 228 -15.11 11.95 -8.30
C THR A 228 -15.10 12.23 -9.80
N PRO A 229 -16.20 12.73 -10.39
CA PRO A 229 -16.18 13.18 -11.78
C PRO A 229 -15.02 14.15 -11.93
N ALA A 230 -14.16 13.93 -12.93
CA ALA A 230 -13.11 14.89 -13.26
C ALA A 230 -13.74 16.28 -13.34
N ALA A 231 -13.19 17.25 -12.60
CA ALA A 231 -13.61 18.63 -12.73
C ALA A 231 -13.53 18.99 -14.21
N LYS A 232 -14.68 19.37 -14.80
CA LYS A 232 -14.68 19.99 -16.13
C LYS A 232 -13.73 21.16 -16.01
N SER A 233 -12.67 21.17 -16.81
CA SER A 233 -11.91 22.37 -17.06
C SER A 233 -12.90 23.41 -17.55
N ASN A 234 -13.19 24.40 -16.71
CA ASN A 234 -13.80 25.62 -17.20
C ASN A 234 -12.71 26.28 -18.03
N ASP A 235 -12.79 26.11 -19.35
CA ASP A 235 -12.07 26.94 -20.28
C ASP A 235 -12.43 28.39 -19.98
N LYS A 236 -11.50 29.06 -19.33
CA LYS A 236 -11.49 30.51 -19.20
C LYS A 236 -11.31 31.01 -20.63
N LYS A 237 -12.35 31.67 -21.13
CA LYS A 237 -12.37 32.32 -22.44
C LYS A 237 -11.27 33.39 -22.47
N ASP A 238 -10.15 33.06 -23.09
CA ASP A 238 -9.17 34.05 -23.54
C ASP A 238 -9.39 34.27 -25.04
N ASP A 239 -9.77 35.49 -25.39
CA ASP A 239 -9.96 35.92 -26.77
C ASP A 239 -8.58 35.98 -27.45
N SER A 240 -8.22 34.95 -28.21
CA SER A 240 -7.22 35.08 -29.27
C SER A 240 -7.48 34.13 -30.42
N LYS A 241 -7.67 34.72 -31.60
CA LYS A 241 -7.88 34.06 -32.90
C LYS A 241 -6.74 33.10 -33.21
N SER A 242 -7.05 31.81 -33.34
CA SER A 242 -6.36 30.94 -34.31
C SER A 242 -7.21 29.69 -34.60
N SER A 243 -7.40 29.41 -35.88
CA SER A 243 -8.27 28.39 -36.43
C SER A 243 -7.63 26.99 -36.40
N VAL A 244 -8.12 26.10 -35.54
CA VAL A 244 -7.97 24.64 -35.68
C VAL A 244 -9.27 23.96 -35.23
N PRO A 245 -9.85 23.02 -35.99
CA PRO A 245 -11.09 22.37 -35.61
C PRO A 245 -10.87 21.41 -34.43
N VAL A 246 -11.49 21.73 -33.29
CA VAL A 246 -11.57 20.84 -32.11
C VAL A 246 -12.53 19.70 -32.43
N ILE A 247 -12.01 18.46 -32.45
CA ILE A 247 -12.83 17.26 -32.55
C ILE A 247 -13.30 16.90 -31.13
N PRO A 248 -14.62 16.88 -30.85
CA PRO A 248 -15.10 16.51 -29.52
C PRO A 248 -14.91 15.00 -29.29
N ILE A 249 -14.07 14.64 -28.31
CA ILE A 249 -13.93 13.26 -27.83
C ILE A 249 -15.17 12.92 -27.00
N VAL A 250 -16.05 12.10 -27.56
CA VAL A 250 -17.19 11.51 -26.86
C VAL A 250 -16.69 10.33 -26.03
N VAL A 251 -16.50 10.54 -24.73
CA VAL A 251 -16.22 9.44 -23.79
C VAL A 251 -17.55 8.76 -23.45
N VAL A 252 -17.80 7.60 -24.07
CA VAL A 252 -18.93 6.73 -23.73
C VAL A 252 -18.55 5.90 -22.51
N VAL A 253 -19.15 6.18 -21.36
CA VAL A 253 -19.03 5.32 -20.18
C VAL A 253 -20.21 4.36 -20.19
N ALA A 254 -19.95 3.10 -20.56
CA ALA A 254 -20.90 2.01 -20.39
C ALA A 254 -20.78 1.48 -18.95
N VAL A 255 -21.84 1.64 -18.17
CA VAL A 255 -21.97 1.05 -16.84
C VAL A 255 -22.78 -0.23 -16.98
N VAL A 256 -22.12 -1.37 -16.84
CA VAL A 256 -22.77 -2.68 -16.69
C VAL A 256 -22.65 -3.08 -15.23
N VAL A 257 -23.77 -3.01 -14.50
CA VAL A 257 -23.91 -3.56 -13.15
C VAL A 257 -24.65 -4.89 -13.29
N VAL A 258 -23.98 -5.99 -12.99
CA VAL A 258 -24.62 -7.30 -12.84
C VAL A 258 -24.61 -7.66 -11.36
N ALA A 259 -25.74 -7.36 -10.71
CA ALA A 259 -26.39 -8.04 -9.57
C ALA A 259 -27.10 -6.98 -8.72
N GLY A 260 -28.42 -6.83 -8.93
CA GLY A 260 -29.29 -5.99 -8.11
C GLY A 260 -29.83 -4.72 -8.79
N VAL A 261 -30.58 -4.89 -9.87
CA VAL A 261 -31.60 -3.99 -10.44
C VAL A 261 -31.35 -2.47 -10.36
N VAL A 262 -31.01 -1.85 -11.50
CA VAL A 262 -31.57 -0.54 -11.86
C VAL A 262 -32.04 -0.58 -13.32
N VAL A 263 -33.36 -0.52 -13.51
CA VAL A 263 -34.05 -0.50 -14.81
C VAL A 263 -34.36 0.96 -15.21
N VAL A 264 -33.71 1.38 -16.31
CA VAL A 264 -34.20 2.08 -17.53
C VAL A 264 -34.81 3.50 -17.37
N VAL A 265 -34.49 4.47 -18.25
CA VAL A 265 -35.33 4.93 -19.40
C VAL A 265 -34.82 6.36 -19.73
N THR A 266 -34.73 6.94 -20.94
CA THR A 266 -34.76 6.57 -22.36
C THR A 266 -34.08 7.72 -23.11
N SER A 267 -33.32 7.44 -24.17
CA SER A 267 -32.84 8.48 -25.07
C SER A 267 -33.98 9.01 -25.95
N LYS A 268 -34.43 10.25 -25.69
CA LYS A 268 -35.17 11.04 -26.67
C LYS A 268 -34.23 11.42 -27.81
N LYS A 269 -34.38 10.75 -28.96
CA LYS A 269 -33.88 11.26 -30.26
C LYS A 269 -34.80 12.38 -30.75
N LYS A 270 -34.20 13.48 -31.23
CA LYS A 270 -34.59 14.42 -32.31
C LYS A 270 -34.03 15.82 -31.96
N LYS A 271 -33.50 16.63 -32.89
CA LYS A 271 -33.33 16.54 -34.35
C LYS A 271 -32.46 17.75 -34.77
N LYS A 272 -31.68 17.53 -35.84
CA LYS A 272 -31.04 18.51 -36.75
C LYS A 272 -30.12 19.56 -36.16
#